data_AF-A0A0E2UP08-F1
#
_entry.id   AF-A0A0E2UP08-F1
#
_cell.length_a   1.000
_cell.length_b   1.000
_cell.length_c   1.000
_cell.angle_alpha   90.00
_cell.angle_beta   90.00
_cell.angle_gamma   90.00
#
_symmetry.space_group_name_H-M   'P 1'
#
loop_
_entity.id
_entity.type
_entity.pdbx_description
1 polymer ?
#
loop_
_entity_poly.entity_id
_entity_poly.type
_entity_poly.pdbx_seq_one_letter_code
_entity_poly.pdbx_strand_id
1 'polypeptide(L)'
;MTRKYKSLFLILFSLFLVACSQQSDSPKQVKKEYYLTLIVKEDTDTISEKVTFKKGDTIMDVLKANYKVKEKSGFITAIDGFEQDPKTKTYWFFKVNKKLATKAADKIKAHDGDRVEFYQEKMK
;
A
#
# COMPACT_ATOMS: atom_id res chain seq x y z
N MET A 1 -34.92 -15.31 17.55
CA MET A 1 -34.34 -15.36 16.20
C MET A 1 -35.47 -15.61 15.21
N THR A 2 -36.14 -14.54 14.74
CA THR A 2 -37.40 -14.65 13.98
C THR A 2 -37.17 -14.33 12.51
N ARG A 3 -37.12 -15.39 11.71
CA ARG A 3 -37.04 -15.42 10.26
C ARG A 3 -38.40 -14.99 9.68
N LYS A 4 -38.45 -13.89 8.93
CA LYS A 4 -39.65 -13.42 8.21
C LYS A 4 -39.44 -13.59 6.71
N TYR A 5 -39.93 -14.68 6.15
CA TYR A 5 -40.06 -14.89 4.72
C TYR A 5 -41.47 -14.45 4.33
N LYS A 6 -41.56 -13.35 3.58
CA LYS A 6 -42.81 -12.87 2.99
C LYS A 6 -42.76 -13.05 1.48
N SER A 7 -43.80 -13.73 1.01
CA SER A 7 -44.44 -13.59 -0.29
C SER A 7 -43.73 -14.14 -1.53
N LEU A 8 -44.15 -15.36 -1.85
CA LEU A 8 -44.40 -15.83 -3.20
C LEU A 8 -45.18 -14.77 -4.01
N PHE A 9 -44.69 -14.37 -5.19
CA PHE A 9 -45.52 -13.82 -6.26
C PHE A 9 -44.93 -14.25 -7.61
N LEU A 10 -45.71 -15.06 -8.31
CA LEU A 10 -45.49 -15.61 -9.65
C LEU A 10 -45.94 -14.54 -10.65
N ILE A 11 -45.03 -14.02 -11.50
CA ILE A 11 -45.42 -13.30 -12.73
C ILE A 11 -44.50 -13.76 -13.86
N LEU A 12 -45.10 -14.55 -14.75
CA LEU A 12 -44.63 -14.90 -16.08
C LEU A 12 -45.01 -13.75 -17.02
N PHE A 13 -44.02 -13.01 -17.54
CA PHE A 13 -44.23 -12.07 -18.64
C PHE A 13 -43.17 -12.32 -19.71
N SER A 14 -43.65 -12.81 -20.84
CA SER A 14 -42.93 -13.20 -22.03
C SER A 14 -42.46 -12.01 -22.86
N LEU A 15 -41.25 -12.15 -23.41
CA LEU A 15 -40.77 -11.65 -24.71
C LEU A 15 -41.10 -10.20 -25.11
N PHE A 16 -40.08 -9.34 -24.98
CA PHE A 16 -39.79 -8.35 -26.01
C PHE A 16 -38.35 -8.51 -26.51
N LEU A 17 -38.25 -8.57 -27.83
CA LEU A 17 -37.04 -8.75 -28.62
C LEU A 17 -36.18 -7.47 -28.64
N VAL A 18 -34.87 -7.73 -28.58
CA VAL A 18 -33.79 -7.06 -29.34
C VAL A 18 -33.57 -5.56 -29.10
N ALA A 19 -32.46 -5.27 -28.43
CA ALA A 19 -31.50 -4.30 -28.94
C ALA A 19 -30.09 -4.81 -28.63
N CYS A 20 -29.38 -5.31 -29.65
CA CYS A 20 -27.93 -5.36 -29.61
C CYS A 20 -27.42 -3.93 -29.58
N SER A 21 -27.30 -3.32 -28.39
CA SER A 21 -26.53 -2.10 -28.24
C SER A 21 -25.06 -2.50 -28.16
N GLN A 22 -24.38 -2.33 -29.29
CA GLN A 22 -22.95 -2.10 -29.45
C GLN A 22 -22.11 -2.52 -28.25
N GLN A 23 -21.42 -3.63 -28.45
CA GLN A 23 -20.17 -3.90 -27.76
C GLN A 23 -19.23 -2.73 -28.07
N SER A 24 -19.28 -1.70 -27.23
CA SER A 24 -18.23 -0.72 -27.10
C SER A 24 -17.06 -1.49 -26.54
N ASP A 25 -16.22 -2.03 -27.45
CA ASP A 25 -14.82 -2.30 -27.17
C ASP A 25 -14.17 -0.96 -26.84
N SER A 26 -14.47 -0.44 -25.65
CA SER A 26 -13.57 0.48 -24.97
C SER A 26 -12.23 -0.23 -24.96
N PRO A 27 -11.13 0.36 -25.43
CA PRO A 27 -9.83 -0.23 -25.20
C PRO A 27 -9.75 -0.41 -23.68
N LYS A 28 -9.71 -1.68 -23.22
CA LYS A 28 -9.40 -2.00 -21.83
C LYS A 28 -8.13 -1.22 -21.55
N GLN A 29 -8.25 -0.08 -20.85
CA GLN A 29 -7.09 0.62 -20.34
C GLN A 29 -6.42 -0.40 -19.45
N VAL A 30 -5.33 -0.97 -19.94
CA VAL A 30 -4.47 -1.83 -19.16
C VAL A 30 -4.00 -0.93 -18.02
N LYS A 31 -4.65 -1.05 -16.85
CA LYS A 31 -4.21 -0.37 -15.64
C LYS A 31 -2.79 -0.85 -15.42
N LYS A 32 -1.82 0.01 -15.71
CA LYS A 32 -0.43 -0.28 -15.43
C LYS A 32 -0.30 -0.35 -13.91
N GLU A 33 -0.15 -1.56 -13.39
CA GLU A 33 0.16 -1.79 -11.99
C GLU A 33 1.64 -1.47 -11.77
N TYR A 34 1.91 -0.68 -10.75
CA TYR A 34 3.27 -0.34 -10.34
C TYR A 34 3.61 -1.17 -9.11
N TYR A 35 4.83 -1.67 -9.04
CA TYR A 35 5.28 -2.48 -7.93
C TYR A 35 6.61 -1.98 -7.40
N LEU A 36 6.84 -2.15 -6.11
CA LEU A 36 8.16 -2.00 -5.51
C LEU A 36 8.41 -3.11 -4.50
N THR A 37 9.67 -3.34 -4.17
CA THR A 37 10.05 -4.23 -3.08
C THR A 37 10.23 -3.43 -1.80
N LEU A 38 9.40 -3.72 -0.82
CA LEU A 38 9.45 -3.14 0.51
C LEU A 38 10.16 -4.11 1.45
N ILE A 39 11.20 -3.64 2.13
CA ILE A 39 11.93 -4.40 3.14
C ILE A 39 11.84 -3.65 4.46
N VAL A 40 11.37 -4.31 5.51
CA VAL A 40 11.31 -3.75 6.86
C VAL A 40 12.11 -4.67 7.78
N LYS A 41 13.09 -4.10 8.48
CA LYS A 41 13.87 -4.79 9.50
C LYS A 41 13.27 -4.53 10.87
N GLU A 42 12.73 -5.57 11.47
CA GLU A 42 12.04 -5.54 12.76
C GLU A 42 12.84 -6.37 13.75
N ASP A 43 13.48 -5.74 14.73
CA ASP A 43 14.35 -6.41 15.71
C ASP A 43 15.38 -7.37 15.05
N THR A 44 15.17 -8.68 15.10
CA THR A 44 16.02 -9.71 14.47
C THR A 44 15.56 -10.15 13.08
N ASP A 45 14.33 -9.81 12.70
CA ASP A 45 13.67 -10.27 11.49
C ASP A 45 13.79 -9.26 10.36
N THR A 46 13.73 -9.76 9.13
CA THR A 46 13.70 -8.92 7.92
C THR A 46 12.59 -9.42 7.01
N ILE A 47 11.53 -8.62 6.91
CA ILE A 47 10.40 -8.87 6.03
C ILE A 47 10.73 -8.24 4.68
N SER A 48 10.56 -8.98 3.59
CA SER A 48 10.79 -8.50 2.22
C SER A 48 9.65 -8.94 1.33
N GLU A 49 8.90 -7.99 0.81
CA GLU A 49 7.69 -8.25 0.02
C GLU A 49 7.60 -7.35 -1.20
N LYS A 50 6.90 -7.84 -2.23
CA LYS A 50 6.59 -7.05 -3.43
C LYS A 50 5.18 -6.50 -3.27
N VAL A 51 5.07 -5.18 -3.20
CA VAL A 51 3.81 -4.48 -2.96
C VAL A 51 3.41 -3.67 -4.19
N THR A 52 2.10 -3.46 -4.35
CA THR A 52 1.56 -2.57 -5.38
C THR A 52 1.43 -1.15 -4.87
N PHE A 53 1.51 -0.18 -5.78
CA PHE A 53 1.23 1.21 -5.45
C PHE A 53 0.61 1.96 -6.64
N LYS A 54 0.07 3.17 -6.39
CA LYS A 54 -0.49 4.03 -7.42
C LYS A 54 0.56 5.03 -7.91
N LYS A 55 0.52 5.34 -9.21
CA LYS A 55 1.39 6.39 -9.76
C LYS A 55 1.22 7.69 -8.98
N GLY A 56 2.33 8.23 -8.49
CA GLY A 56 2.33 9.47 -7.72
C GLY A 56 2.28 9.26 -6.20
N ASP A 57 2.13 8.03 -5.70
CA ASP A 57 2.33 7.73 -4.29
C ASP A 57 3.77 8.03 -3.86
N THR A 58 3.92 8.49 -2.62
CA THR A 58 5.22 8.65 -1.98
C THR A 58 5.65 7.34 -1.33
N ILE A 59 6.93 7.23 -0.98
CA ILE A 59 7.43 6.08 -0.23
C ILE A 59 6.69 5.92 1.11
N MET A 60 6.33 7.03 1.77
CA MET A 60 5.52 6.99 2.99
C MET A 60 4.11 6.45 2.75
N ASP A 61 3.47 6.83 1.63
CA ASP A 61 2.14 6.33 1.28
C ASP A 61 2.16 4.82 1.06
N VAL A 62 3.17 4.31 0.36
CA VAL A 62 3.35 2.87 0.15
C VAL A 62 3.60 2.15 1.47
N LEU A 63 4.44 2.70 2.35
CA LEU A 63 4.68 2.10 3.66
C LEU A 63 3.38 2.02 4.47
N LYS A 64 2.62 3.12 4.57
CA LYS A 64 1.34 3.18 5.32
C LYS A 64 0.24 2.29 4.75
N ALA A 65 0.28 2.00 3.45
CA ALA A 65 -0.67 1.11 2.82
C ALA A 65 -0.47 -0.36 3.26
N ASN A 66 0.74 -0.72 3.71
CA ASN A 66 1.10 -2.09 4.06
C ASN A 66 1.38 -2.29 5.56
N TYR A 67 1.80 -1.23 6.29
CA TYR A 67 2.17 -1.27 7.70
C TYR A 67 1.48 -0.17 8.51
N LYS A 68 1.32 -0.39 9.82
CA LYS A 68 0.90 0.65 10.77
C LYS A 68 2.08 1.54 11.10
N VAL A 69 2.05 2.77 10.61
CA VAL A 69 3.14 3.74 10.82
C VAL A 69 2.71 4.80 11.83
N LYS A 70 3.58 5.08 12.82
CA LYS A 70 3.50 6.28 13.65
C LYS A 70 4.53 7.30 13.16
N GLU A 71 4.15 8.57 13.14
CA GLU A 71 5.02 9.66 12.71
C GLU A 71 5.01 10.82 13.69
N LYS A 72 6.11 11.58 13.68
CA LYS A 72 6.22 12.87 14.33
C LYS A 72 7.00 13.82 13.43
N SER A 73 6.37 14.92 13.03
CA SER A 73 7.01 15.96 12.18
C SER A 73 7.64 15.42 10.89
N GLY A 74 7.02 14.41 10.26
CA GLY A 74 7.51 13.80 9.02
C GLY A 74 8.57 12.70 9.21
N PHE A 75 8.95 12.39 10.45
CA PHE A 75 9.82 11.27 10.79
C PHE A 75 9.01 10.07 11.26
N ILE A 76 9.40 8.89 10.82
CA ILE A 76 8.81 7.62 11.28
C ILE A 76 9.30 7.37 12.71
N THR A 77 8.38 7.20 13.64
CA THR A 77 8.68 6.86 15.03
C THR A 77 8.37 5.40 15.35
N ALA A 78 7.52 4.74 14.58
CA ALA A 78 7.27 3.30 14.68
C ALA A 78 6.72 2.72 13.38
N ILE A 79 7.05 1.44 13.13
CA ILE A 79 6.44 0.60 12.10
C ILE A 79 5.94 -0.66 12.80
N ASP A 80 4.65 -0.99 12.67
CA ASP A 80 3.99 -2.15 13.29
C ASP A 80 4.22 -2.34 14.80
N GLY A 81 4.43 -1.22 15.51
CA GLY A 81 4.65 -1.21 16.96
C GLY A 81 6.12 -1.24 17.36
N PHE A 82 7.05 -1.44 16.42
CA PHE A 82 8.49 -1.33 16.65
C PHE A 82 8.90 0.14 16.71
N GLU A 83 8.96 0.67 17.93
CA GLU A 83 9.25 2.09 18.19
C GLU A 83 10.75 2.39 18.11
N GLN A 84 11.08 3.62 17.73
CA GLN A 84 12.42 4.17 17.91
C GLN A 84 12.74 4.36 19.40
N ASP A 85 14.03 4.40 19.75
CA ASP A 85 14.46 4.68 21.12
C ASP A 85 15.40 5.89 21.18
N PRO A 86 14.87 7.08 21.51
CA PRO A 86 15.67 8.28 21.67
C PRO A 86 16.69 8.20 22.81
N LYS A 87 16.46 7.37 23.84
CA LYS A 87 17.40 7.23 24.97
C LYS A 87 18.69 6.56 24.53
N THR A 88 18.58 5.57 23.64
CA THR A 88 19.73 4.89 23.04
C THR A 88 20.18 5.49 21.70
N LYS A 89 19.53 6.58 21.25
CA LYS A 89 19.74 7.22 19.93
C LYS A 89 19.47 6.29 18.75
N THR A 90 18.51 5.38 18.88
CA THR A 90 18.12 4.43 17.84
C THR A 90 16.92 4.98 17.07
N TYR A 91 17.06 5.20 15.77
CA TYR A 91 16.04 5.84 14.93
C TYR A 91 15.79 5.06 13.64
N TRP A 92 14.62 5.27 13.04
CA TRP A 92 14.28 4.72 11.74
C TRP A 92 14.98 5.49 10.61
N PHE A 93 15.63 4.75 9.73
CA PHE A 93 16.22 5.20 8.48
C PHE A 93 15.65 4.39 7.33
N PHE A 94 15.87 4.88 6.12
CA PHE A 94 15.54 4.11 4.93
C PHE A 94 16.48 4.36 3.77
N LYS A 95 16.60 3.34 2.92
CA LYS A 95 17.33 3.38 1.66
C LYS A 95 16.36 3.22 0.51
N VAL A 96 16.67 3.87 -0.60
CA VAL A 96 16.03 3.67 -1.89
C VAL A 96 17.10 3.19 -2.85
N ASN A 97 16.92 2.00 -3.41
CA ASN A 97 17.87 1.39 -4.36
C ASN A 97 19.32 1.40 -3.81
N LYS A 98 19.47 0.92 -2.56
CA LYS A 98 20.73 0.82 -1.80
C LYS A 98 21.37 2.16 -1.40
N LYS A 99 20.78 3.30 -1.74
CA LYS A 99 21.26 4.64 -1.35
C LYS A 99 20.46 5.16 -0.16
N LEU A 100 21.17 5.67 0.86
CA LEU A 100 20.52 6.31 2.01
C LEU A 100 19.68 7.50 1.55
N ALA A 101 18.44 7.58 2.01
CA ALA A 101 17.57 8.69 1.66
C ALA A 101 18.03 9.99 2.35
N THR A 102 18.06 11.08 1.59
CA THR A 102 18.42 12.42 2.09
C THR A 102 17.20 13.31 2.35
N LYS A 103 16.00 12.80 2.05
CA LYS A 103 14.71 13.46 2.24
C LYS A 103 13.78 12.54 3.01
N ALA A 104 12.78 13.11 3.68
CA ALA A 104 11.74 12.33 4.32
C ALA A 104 10.94 11.49 3.30
N ALA A 105 10.40 10.35 3.74
CA ALA A 105 9.72 9.39 2.86
C ALA A 105 8.46 9.97 2.19
N ASP A 106 7.82 10.97 2.80
CA ASP A 106 6.68 11.71 2.24
C ASP A 106 7.09 12.70 1.13
N LYS A 107 8.39 12.91 0.92
CA LYS A 107 8.94 13.79 -0.14
C LYS A 107 9.55 13.02 -1.31
N ILE A 108 9.60 11.70 -1.25
CA ILE A 108 10.16 10.86 -2.31
C ILE A 108 9.02 10.10 -2.97
N LYS A 109 8.85 10.29 -4.28
CA LYS A 109 7.89 9.52 -5.08
C LYS A 109 8.41 8.11 -5.32
N ALA A 110 7.51 7.14 -5.21
CA ALA A 110 7.80 5.75 -5.54
C ALA A 110 7.85 5.55 -7.07
N HIS A 111 8.81 4.74 -7.53
CA HIS A 111 8.95 4.35 -8.93
C HIS A 111 8.83 2.83 -9.07
N ASP A 112 8.40 2.41 -10.26
CA ASP A 112 8.25 0.99 -10.57
C ASP A 112 9.61 0.28 -10.45
N GLY A 113 9.64 -0.85 -9.75
CA GLY A 113 10.85 -1.62 -9.50
C GLY A 113 11.76 -1.09 -8.39
N ASP A 114 11.36 -0.02 -7.67
CA ASP A 114 12.15 0.47 -6.54
C ASP A 114 12.34 -0.62 -5.48
N ARG A 115 13.50 -0.61 -4.82
CA ARG A 115 13.77 -1.39 -3.62
C ARG A 115 13.94 -0.44 -2.44
N VAL A 116 12.98 -0.43 -1.54
CA VAL A 116 12.93 0.45 -0.37
C VAL A 116 13.16 -0.36 0.89
N GLU A 117 14.20 -0.04 1.65
CA GLU A 117 14.57 -0.75 2.88
C GLU A 117 14.47 0.19 4.07
N PHE A 118 13.59 -0.12 5.03
CA PHE A 118 13.45 0.54 6.33
C PHE A 118 14.19 -0.26 7.39
N TYR A 119 14.96 0.43 8.23
CA TYR A 119 15.75 -0.20 9.27
C TYR A 119 16.03 0.79 10.40
N GLN A 120 16.28 0.27 11.61
CA GLN A 120 16.73 1.10 12.71
C GLN A 120 18.26 1.15 12.76
N GLU A 121 18.80 2.32 13.09
CA GLU A 121 20.24 2.51 13.29
C GLU A 121 20.49 3.35 14.54
N LYS A 122 21.49 2.94 15.32
CA LYS A 122 21.96 3.68 16.49
C LYS A 122 22.95 4.76 16.06
N MET A 123 22.60 6.01 16.29
CA MET A 123 23.52 7.13 16.05
C MET A 123 24.55 7.22 17.17
N LYS A 124 25.82 7.48 16.80
CA LYS A 124 26.90 7.70 17.76
C LYS A 124 26.73 9.07 18.45
#